data_AF-A0A9D6J177-F1
#
_entry.id   AF-A0A9D6J177-F1
#
_cell.length_a   1.000
_cell.length_b   1.000
_cell.length_c   1.000
_cell.angle_alpha   90.00
_cell.angle_beta   90.00
_cell.angle_gamma   90.00
#
_symmetry.space_group_name_H-M   'P 1'
#
loop_
_entity.id
_entity.type
_entity.pdbx_description
1 polymer ?
#
loop_
_entity_poly.entity_id
_entity_poly.type
_entity_poly.pdbx_seq_one_letter_code
_entity_poly.pdbx_strand_id
1 'polypeptide(L)'
;MAGVFGVAMLGGGCLTAGRNFNAAPVPQIEKGVTTREDVRRHFGEPFRQGLDDGHESWTYVYNRWSLFAPARSKDLYVVFNGDGTVRSYTYNSNLER
;
A
#
# COMPACT_ATOMS: atom_id res chain seq x y z
N MET A 1 18.15 27.99 -42.22
CA MET A 1 18.05 28.80 -40.98
C MET A 1 17.08 28.08 -40.07
N ALA A 2 17.48 27.86 -38.82
CA ALA A 2 16.78 27.04 -37.84
C ALA A 2 15.40 27.59 -37.47
N GLY A 3 14.52 26.73 -36.97
CA GLY A 3 13.22 27.13 -36.43
C GLY A 3 12.52 25.98 -35.72
N VAL A 4 13.13 25.48 -34.64
CA VAL A 4 12.48 24.55 -33.71
C VAL A 4 11.49 25.36 -32.85
N PHE A 5 10.20 25.03 -32.91
CA PHE A 5 9.20 25.36 -31.89
C PHE A 5 8.61 24.01 -31.47
N GLY A 6 8.90 23.44 -30.30
CA GLY A 6 8.84 24.04 -28.98
C GLY A 6 7.69 23.37 -28.22
N VAL A 7 7.75 22.05 -28.01
CA VAL A 7 6.74 21.32 -27.23
C VAL A 7 7.04 21.53 -25.75
N ALA A 8 6.43 22.55 -25.15
CA ALA A 8 6.44 22.75 -23.71
C ALA A 8 5.30 21.92 -23.07
N MET A 9 5.59 20.64 -22.75
CA MET A 9 4.78 19.87 -21.82
C MET A 9 5.43 19.88 -20.43
N LEU A 10 5.16 20.93 -19.65
CA LEU A 10 5.48 20.97 -18.22
C LEU A 10 4.23 20.63 -17.40
N GLY A 11 3.69 19.44 -17.63
CA GLY A 11 2.71 18.83 -16.75
C GLY A 11 3.42 18.04 -15.65
N GLY A 12 3.50 18.58 -14.44
CA GLY A 12 3.97 17.86 -13.26
C GLY A 12 3.04 16.69 -12.93
N GLY A 13 3.23 15.53 -13.56
CA GLY A 13 2.40 14.34 -13.33
C GLY A 13 2.61 13.80 -11.92
N CYS A 14 1.74 14.17 -10.99
CA CYS A 14 1.64 13.50 -9.69
C CYS A 14 0.74 12.27 -9.88
N LEU A 15 1.34 11.08 -9.92
CA LEU A 15 0.61 9.82 -9.95
C LEU A 15 0.57 9.23 -8.55
N THR A 16 -0.63 8.88 -8.10
CA THR A 16 -0.85 8.17 -6.84
C THR A 16 -1.46 6.82 -7.13
N ALA A 17 -0.90 5.75 -6.56
CA ALA A 17 -1.49 4.42 -6.63
C ALA A 17 -1.91 3.96 -5.23
N GLY A 18 -3.13 3.39 -5.15
CA GLY A 18 -3.71 2.89 -3.91
C GLY A 18 -4.31 3.97 -3.01
N ARG A 19 -4.53 3.62 -1.74
CA ARG A 19 -5.19 4.47 -0.74
C ARG A 19 -4.26 4.68 0.45
N ASN A 20 -4.13 5.93 0.89
CA ASN A 20 -3.40 6.21 2.13
C ASN A 20 -4.15 5.58 3.33
N PHE A 21 -3.49 4.64 4.01
CA PHE A 21 -4.02 3.96 5.19
C PHE A 21 -3.23 4.34 6.45
N ASN A 22 -3.87 4.33 7.62
CA ASN A 22 -3.16 4.58 8.88
C ASN A 22 -2.26 3.38 9.21
N ALA A 23 -0.94 3.57 9.26
CA ALA A 23 0.02 2.51 9.56
C ALA A 23 0.34 2.39 11.06
N ALA A 24 -0.17 3.29 11.91
CA ALA A 24 0.07 3.24 13.35
C ALA A 24 -0.35 1.92 14.03
N PRO A 25 -1.43 1.23 13.59
CA PRO A 25 -1.83 -0.06 14.17
C PRO A 25 -0.98 -1.26 13.74
N VAL A 26 -0.03 -1.13 12.80
CA VAL A 26 0.78 -2.27 12.32
C VAL A 26 1.50 -3.03 13.45
N PRO A 27 2.11 -2.38 14.46
CA PRO A 27 2.74 -3.09 15.58
C PRO A 27 1.76 -3.82 16.51
N GLN A 28 0.45 -3.55 16.38
CA GLN A 28 -0.62 -4.18 17.17
C GLN A 28 -1.16 -5.45 16.50
N ILE A 29 -0.65 -5.82 15.32
CA ILE A 29 -1.06 -7.04 14.62
C ILE A 29 -0.43 -8.23 15.34
N GLU A 30 -1.28 -9.07 15.92
CA GLU A 30 -0.91 -10.31 16.59
C GLU A 30 -1.29 -11.51 15.72
N LYS A 31 -0.30 -12.32 15.35
CA LYS A 31 -0.50 -13.52 14.54
C LYS A 31 -1.33 -14.55 15.31
N GLY A 32 -2.32 -15.15 14.66
CA GLY A 32 -3.26 -16.09 15.27
C GLY A 32 -4.32 -15.46 16.18
N VAL A 33 -4.31 -14.13 16.35
CA VAL A 33 -5.23 -13.41 17.25
C VAL A 33 -6.01 -12.35 16.49
N THR A 34 -5.32 -11.44 15.79
CA THR A 34 -5.97 -10.38 15.01
C THR A 34 -6.80 -10.99 13.89
N THR A 35 -8.07 -10.59 13.77
CA THR A 35 -8.99 -11.11 12.75
C THR A 35 -8.99 -10.27 11.47
N ARG A 36 -9.50 -10.82 10.36
CA ARG A 36 -9.81 -10.08 9.12
C ARG A 36 -10.64 -8.83 9.42
N GLU A 37 -11.65 -8.93 10.27
CA GLU A 37 -12.49 -7.82 10.69
C GLU A 37 -11.70 -6.72 11.42
N ASP A 38 -10.76 -7.10 12.29
CA ASP A 38 -9.89 -6.15 12.98
C ASP A 38 -8.94 -5.44 11.99
N VAL A 39 -8.33 -6.20 11.08
CA VAL A 39 -7.49 -5.63 10.01
C VAL A 39 -8.29 -4.62 9.19
N ARG A 40 -9.52 -4.96 8.78
CA ARG A 40 -10.38 -4.05 8.01
C ARG A 40 -10.79 -2.81 8.81
N ARG A 41 -11.04 -2.96 10.11
CA ARG A 41 -11.35 -1.86 11.02
C ARG A 41 -10.17 -0.89 11.18
N HIS A 42 -8.95 -1.42 11.28
CA HIS A 42 -7.73 -0.63 11.49
C HIS A 42 -7.23 0.06 10.22
N PHE A 43 -7.24 -0.66 9.09
CA PHE A 43 -6.59 -0.22 7.84
C PHE A 43 -7.57 0.17 6.73
N GLY A 44 -8.85 -0.16 6.89
CA GLY A 44 -9.89 0.04 5.88
C GLY A 44 -9.96 -1.09 4.85
N GLU A 45 -10.62 -0.81 3.74
CA GLU A 45 -10.70 -1.73 2.61
C GLU A 45 -9.34 -1.89 1.93
N PRO A 46 -8.92 -3.14 1.63
CA PRO A 46 -7.65 -3.40 0.97
C PRO A 46 -7.67 -2.90 -0.48
N PHE A 47 -6.49 -2.58 -1.00
CA PHE A 47 -6.32 -2.25 -2.41
C PHE A 47 -6.49 -3.49 -3.30
N ARG A 48 -6.10 -4.66 -2.79
CA ARG A 48 -6.21 -5.94 -3.50
C ARG A 48 -6.51 -7.06 -2.49
N GLN A 49 -7.36 -7.99 -2.90
CA GLN A 49 -7.57 -9.28 -2.24
C GLN A 49 -7.11 -10.40 -3.19
N GLY A 50 -6.59 -11.50 -2.64
CA GLY A 50 -6.04 -12.60 -3.42
C GLY A 50 -5.82 -13.87 -2.60
N LEU A 51 -4.99 -14.77 -3.13
CA LEU A 51 -4.59 -16.02 -2.48
C LEU A 51 -3.06 -16.12 -2.45
N ASP A 52 -2.52 -16.47 -1.29
CA ASP A 52 -1.12 -16.79 -1.02
C ASP A 52 -1.04 -18.24 -0.54
N ASP A 53 -0.52 -19.13 -1.38
CA ASP A 53 -0.46 -20.57 -1.05
C ASP A 53 -1.83 -21.15 -0.62
N GLY A 54 -2.91 -20.69 -1.28
CA GLY A 54 -4.29 -21.08 -0.97
C GLY A 54 -4.93 -20.35 0.23
N HIS A 55 -4.19 -19.47 0.92
CA HIS A 55 -4.68 -18.64 2.00
C HIS A 55 -5.14 -17.28 1.50
N GLU A 56 -6.26 -16.77 2.02
CA GLU A 56 -6.70 -15.41 1.68
C GLU A 56 -5.62 -14.38 2.04
N SER A 57 -5.35 -13.45 1.13
CA SER A 57 -4.37 -12.38 1.35
C SER A 57 -4.92 -11.02 0.94
N TRP A 58 -4.61 -10.01 1.75
CA TRP A 58 -4.99 -8.62 1.52
C TRP A 58 -3.74 -7.75 1.35
N THR A 59 -3.76 -6.87 0.35
CA THR A 59 -2.69 -5.90 0.10
C THR A 59 -3.21 -4.49 0.26
N TYR A 60 -2.50 -3.71 1.07
CA TYR A 60 -2.67 -2.27 1.23
C TYR A 60 -1.46 -1.58 0.62
N VAL A 61 -1.70 -0.60 -0.24
CA VAL A 61 -0.64 0.15 -0.92
C VAL A 61 -0.98 1.62 -0.88
N TYR A 62 0.03 2.44 -0.58
CA TYR A 62 0.01 3.86 -0.84
C TYR A 62 1.33 4.29 -1.45
N ASN A 63 1.29 4.65 -2.73
CA ASN A 63 2.42 5.20 -3.47
C ASN A 63 2.13 6.64 -3.87
N ARG A 64 3.09 7.52 -3.61
CA ARG A 64 3.09 8.90 -4.09
C ARG A 64 4.34 9.11 -4.93
N TRP A 65 4.13 9.30 -6.23
CA TRP A 65 5.19 9.67 -7.18
C TRP A 65 5.10 11.15 -7.52
N SER A 66 6.25 11.80 -7.59
CA SER A 66 6.39 13.15 -8.13
C SER A 66 7.57 13.14 -9.11
N LEU A 67 7.45 13.86 -10.23
CA LEU A 67 8.55 14.01 -11.20
C LEU A 67 9.80 14.68 -10.60
N PHE A 68 9.65 15.35 -9.45
CA PHE A 68 10.69 16.14 -8.81
C PHE A 68 11.10 15.62 -7.42
N ALA A 69 10.58 14.47 -6.97
CA ALA A 69 10.90 13.92 -5.65
C ALA A 69 10.97 12.38 -5.67
N PRO A 70 11.75 11.75 -4.78
CA PRO A 70 11.79 10.29 -4.66
C PRO A 70 10.39 9.70 -4.43
N ALA A 71 10.16 8.52 -4.99
CA ALA A 71 8.94 7.76 -4.75
C ALA A 71 8.79 7.47 -3.26
N ARG A 72 7.69 7.97 -2.66
CA ARG A 72 7.34 7.64 -1.27
C ARG A 72 6.24 6.58 -1.28
N SER A 73 6.49 5.45 -0.66
CA SER A 73 5.61 4.31 -0.59
C SER A 73 5.49 3.76 0.82
N LYS A 74 4.31 3.20 1.11
CA LYS A 74 4.12 2.24 2.16
C LYS A 74 3.16 1.15 1.70
N ASP A 75 3.42 -0.06 2.15
CA ASP A 75 2.59 -1.22 1.87
C ASP A 75 2.48 -2.12 3.10
N LEU A 76 1.31 -2.74 3.23
CA LEU A 76 1.04 -3.78 4.20
C LEU A 76 0.46 -4.97 3.44
N TYR A 77 1.13 -6.11 3.52
CA TYR A 77 0.64 -7.37 3.03
C TYR A 77 0.25 -8.26 4.20
N VAL A 78 -0.96 -8.80 4.19
CA VAL A 78 -1.49 -9.66 5.27
C VAL A 78 -2.00 -10.95 4.65
N VAL A 79 -1.62 -12.08 5.23
CA VAL A 79 -2.15 -13.41 4.87
C VAL A 79 -2.93 -13.95 6.05
N PHE A 80 -4.06 -14.59 5.79
CA PHE A 80 -4.96 -15.10 6.83
C PHE A 80 -4.96 -16.63 6.91
N ASN A 81 -5.16 -17.15 8.12
CA ASN A 81 -5.46 -18.55 8.36
C ASN A 81 -6.89 -18.88 7.87
N GLY A 82 -7.22 -20.16 7.78
CA GLY A 82 -8.56 -20.62 7.39
C GLY A 82 -9.66 -20.19 8.37
N ASP A 83 -9.31 -19.90 9.62
CA ASP A 83 -10.23 -19.35 10.64
C ASP A 83 -10.39 -17.82 10.55
N GLY A 84 -9.67 -17.16 9.63
CA GLY A 84 -9.72 -15.71 9.44
C GLY A 84 -8.81 -14.90 10.36
N THR A 85 -7.95 -15.52 11.17
CA THR A 85 -6.90 -14.82 11.93
C THR A 85 -5.66 -14.53 11.08
N VAL A 86 -4.84 -13.55 11.46
CA VAL A 86 -3.60 -13.24 10.73
C VAL A 86 -2.60 -14.39 10.84
N ARG A 87 -2.19 -14.93 9.70
CA ARG A 87 -1.11 -15.92 9.57
C ARG A 87 0.25 -15.25 9.54
N SER A 88 0.41 -14.28 8.66
CA SER A 88 1.65 -13.52 8.48
C SER A 88 1.34 -12.12 7.97
N TYR A 89 2.29 -11.21 8.16
CA TYR A 89 2.23 -9.89 7.55
C TYR A 89 3.63 -9.36 7.26
N THR A 90 3.70 -8.48 6.27
CA THR A 90 4.91 -7.72 5.93
C THR A 90 4.53 -6.26 5.78
N TYR A 91 5.29 -5.37 6.42
CA TYR A 91 5.12 -3.92 6.30
C TYR A 91 6.41 -3.29 5.80
N ASN A 92 6.32 -2.52 4.72
CA ASN A 92 7.42 -1.74 4.19
C ASN A 92 7.01 -0.27 4.12
N SER A 93 7.96 0.63 4.41
CA SER A 93 7.75 2.07 4.28
C SER A 93 9.07 2.78 4.04
N ASN A 94 9.06 3.75 3.13
CA ASN A 94 10.07 4.79 3.02
C ASN A 94 9.48 6.20 3.21
N LEU A 95 8.21 6.29 3.65
CA LEU A 95 7.71 7.51 4.28
C LEU A 95 8.47 7.66 5.61
N GLU A 96 9.38 8.65 5.67
CA GLU A 96 10.04 9.08 6.90
C GLU A 96 9.00 9.29 8.02
N ARG A 97 9.33 8.82 9.24
CA ARG A 97 8.51 9.01 10.45
C ARG A 97 8.55 10.44 10.93
#